data_AF-A0A523V488-F1
#
_entry.id   AF-A0A523V488-F1
#
_cell.length_a   1.000
_cell.length_b   1.000
_cell.length_c   1.000
_cell.angle_alpha   90.00
_cell.angle_beta   90.00
_cell.angle_gamma   90.00
#
_symmetry.space_group_name_H-M   'P 1'
#
loop_
_entity.id
_entity.type
_entity.pdbx_description
1 polymer ?
#
loop_
_entity_poly.entity_id
_entity_poly.type
_entity_poly.pdbx_seq_one_letter_code
_entity_poly.pdbx_strand_id
1 'polypeptide(L)'
;MDQYVITSEQIRMDEIVAGVSSPEIGAVATFVGVVRGETDGRRVDHLEYEAYPEMAEEALRQIGNEIRERWPTIQRVAIVHR
;
A
#
# COMPACT_ATOMS: atom_id res chain seq x y z
N MET A 1 2.25 -7.36 -11.63
CA MET A 1 2.75 -6.03 -12.04
C MET A 1 2.77 -5.17 -10.79
N ASP A 2 3.55 -4.08 -10.78
CA ASP A 2 3.46 -3.15 -9.66
C ASP A 2 2.14 -2.40 -9.67
N GLN A 3 1.73 -1.96 -8.49
CA GLN A 3 0.51 -1.21 -8.28
C GLN A 3 0.75 -0.07 -7.30
N TYR A 4 0.47 1.16 -7.70
CA TYR A 4 0.56 2.36 -6.85
C TYR A 4 -0.74 3.13 -7.03
N VAL A 5 -1.63 3.09 -6.03
CA VAL A 5 -3.01 3.55 -6.21
C VAL A 5 -3.50 4.30 -4.97
N ILE A 6 -4.20 5.41 -5.22
CA ILE A 6 -5.07 6.08 -4.24
C ILE A 6 -6.52 5.74 -4.59
N THR A 7 -7.30 5.22 -3.64
CA THR A 7 -8.68 4.81 -3.87
C THR A 7 -9.63 5.23 -2.75
N SER A 8 -10.88 5.53 -3.06
CA SER A 8 -11.95 5.70 -2.06
C SER A 8 -12.59 4.37 -1.63
N GLU A 9 -12.37 3.32 -2.42
CA GLU A 9 -12.97 2.00 -2.23
C GLU A 9 -12.30 1.19 -1.12
N GLN A 10 -12.99 0.17 -0.61
CA GLN A 10 -12.39 -0.73 0.36
C GLN A 10 -11.22 -1.51 -0.26
N ILE A 11 -10.08 -1.53 0.43
CA ILE A 11 -8.91 -2.29 0.01
C ILE A 11 -9.17 -3.80 0.21
N ARG A 12 -9.14 -4.55 -0.89
CA ARG A 12 -9.30 -6.01 -0.93
C ARG A 12 -7.93 -6.69 -0.85
N MET A 13 -7.50 -7.01 0.37
CA MET A 13 -6.14 -7.54 0.61
C MET A 13 -5.84 -8.82 -0.16
N ASP A 14 -6.84 -9.68 -0.35
CA ASP A 14 -6.75 -10.90 -1.15
C ASP A 14 -6.38 -10.61 -2.60
N GLU A 15 -6.98 -9.59 -3.21
CA GLU A 15 -6.68 -9.18 -4.59
C GLU A 15 -5.28 -8.58 -4.70
N ILE A 16 -4.87 -7.74 -3.74
CA ILE A 16 -3.54 -7.13 -3.73
C ILE A 16 -2.45 -8.19 -3.60
N VAL A 17 -2.59 -9.13 -2.67
CA VAL A 17 -1.63 -10.23 -2.48
C VAL A 17 -1.57 -11.12 -3.72
N ALA A 18 -2.72 -11.45 -4.33
CA ALA A 18 -2.75 -12.22 -5.56
C ALA A 18 -2.04 -11.49 -6.73
N GLY A 19 -2.21 -10.18 -6.86
CA GLY A 19 -1.58 -9.37 -7.93
C GLY A 19 -0.05 -9.32 -7.87
N VAL A 20 0.52 -9.40 -6.66
CA VAL A 20 1.98 -9.46 -6.45
C VAL A 20 2.54 -10.87 -6.34
N SER A 21 1.71 -11.90 -6.35
CA SER A 21 2.15 -13.30 -6.28
C SER A 21 2.49 -13.86 -7.65
N SER A 22 3.43 -14.81 -7.69
CA SER A 22 3.75 -15.61 -8.87
C SER A 22 4.63 -16.82 -8.52
N PRO A 23 4.74 -17.84 -9.39
CA PRO A 23 5.57 -19.02 -9.12
C PRO A 23 7.05 -18.72 -8.82
N GLU A 24 7.56 -17.61 -9.36
CA GLU A 24 8.92 -17.12 -9.11
C GLU A 24 9.10 -16.33 -7.79
N ILE A 25 8.01 -16.06 -7.06
CA ILE A 25 8.01 -15.31 -5.81
C ILE A 25 7.71 -16.26 -4.64
N GLY A 26 8.74 -16.60 -3.87
CA GLY A 26 8.63 -17.53 -2.74
C GLY A 26 8.02 -16.94 -1.46
N ALA A 27 7.85 -15.62 -1.38
CA ALA A 27 7.30 -14.95 -0.21
C ALA A 27 6.66 -13.60 -0.56
N VAL A 28 5.57 -13.26 0.13
CA VAL A 28 4.96 -11.94 0.13
C VAL A 28 4.93 -11.44 1.56
N ALA A 29 5.48 -10.25 1.80
CA ALA A 29 5.39 -9.55 3.08
C ALA A 29 4.39 -8.41 2.96
N THR A 30 3.47 -8.30 3.93
CA THR A 30 2.42 -7.28 3.92
C THR A 30 2.49 -6.41 5.16
N PHE A 31 2.15 -5.14 4.98
CA PHE A 31 1.87 -4.19 6.05
C PHE A 31 0.47 -3.63 5.82
N VAL A 32 -0.34 -3.56 6.87
CA VAL A 32 -1.72 -3.05 6.80
C VAL A 32 -1.91 -2.00 7.88
N GLY A 33 -2.16 -0.77 7.45
CA GLY A 33 -2.57 0.31 8.34
C GLY A 33 -4.07 0.19 8.64
N VAL A 34 -4.42 0.12 9.92
CA VAL A 34 -5.82 0.12 10.39
C VAL A 34 -6.03 1.26 11.37
N VAL A 35 -7.17 1.95 11.24
CA VAL A 35 -7.54 3.04 12.15
C VAL A 35 -7.74 2.48 13.55
N ARG A 36 -7.08 3.09 14.54
CA ARG A 36 -7.22 2.73 15.95
C ARG A 36 -8.49 3.38 16.51
N GLY A 37 -9.18 2.68 17.41
CA GLY A 37 -10.39 3.20 18.08
C GLY A 37 -10.11 4.27 19.14
N GLU A 38 -8.85 4.47 19.54
CA GLU A 38 -8.44 5.48 20.51
C GLU A 38 -7.10 6.10 20.09
N THR A 39 -6.96 7.42 20.26
CA THR A 39 -5.69 8.15 20.13
C THR A 39 -5.64 9.21 21.22
N ASP A 40 -4.53 9.26 21.97
CA ASP A 40 -4.29 10.20 23.08
C ASP A 40 -5.43 10.25 24.12
N GLY A 41 -5.97 9.08 24.48
CA GLY A 41 -7.06 8.94 25.46
C GLY A 41 -8.43 9.39 24.93
N ARG A 42 -8.56 9.67 23.63
CA ARG A 42 -9.82 10.07 22.99
C ARG A 42 -10.30 9.00 22.03
N ARG A 43 -11.59 8.68 22.09
CA ARG A 43 -12.24 7.76 21.15
C ARG A 43 -12.25 8.36 19.75
N VAL A 44 -11.83 7.58 18.76
CA VAL A 44 -11.89 7.95 17.34
C VAL A 44 -13.18 7.39 16.77
N ASP A 45 -14.01 8.25 16.17
CA ASP A 45 -15.21 7.84 15.45
C ASP A 45 -14.87 7.40 14.02
N HIS A 46 -14.21 8.28 13.26
CA HIS A 46 -13.68 7.99 11.93
C HIS A 46 -12.48 8.91 11.62
N LEU A 47 -11.78 8.61 10.53
CA LEU A 47 -10.80 9.48 9.90
C LEU A 47 -11.24 9.76 8.47
N GLU A 48 -11.07 11.00 8.03
CA GLU A 48 -11.18 11.39 6.62
C GLU A 48 -9.76 11.56 6.06
N TYR A 49 -9.53 10.98 4.89
CA TYR A 49 -8.27 11.08 4.17
C TYR A 49 -8.46 11.93 2.91
N GLU A 50 -7.54 12.85 2.69
CA GLU A 50 -7.49 13.66 1.49
C GLU A 50 -6.13 13.49 0.83
N ALA A 51 -6.13 13.37 -0.50
CA ALA A 51 -4.92 13.29 -1.29
C ALA A 51 -5.15 13.97 -2.64
N TYR A 52 -4.10 14.54 -3.22
CA TYR A 52 -4.07 14.84 -4.65
C TYR A 52 -3.58 13.59 -5.38
N PRO A 53 -4.47 12.81 -6.03
CA PRO A 53 -4.16 11.42 -6.39
C PRO A 53 -2.95 11.30 -7.32
N GLU A 54 -2.87 12.15 -8.33
CA GLU A 54 -1.79 12.11 -9.33
C GLU A 54 -0.41 12.29 -8.69
N MET A 55 -0.27 13.29 -7.80
CA MET A 55 0.99 13.53 -7.09
C MET A 55 1.28 12.44 -6.05
N ALA A 56 0.26 11.95 -5.35
CA ALA A 56 0.43 10.89 -4.36
C ALA A 56 0.88 9.58 -5.02
N GLU A 57 0.28 9.19 -6.14
CA GLU A 57 0.68 8.00 -6.89
C GLU A 57 2.11 8.10 -7.45
N GLU A 58 2.55 9.30 -7.85
CA GLU A 58 3.94 9.53 -8.24
C GLU A 58 4.90 9.33 -7.06
N ALA A 59 4.56 9.85 -5.88
CA ALA A 59 5.35 9.63 -4.67
C ALA A 59 5.41 8.14 -4.29
N LEU A 60 4.29 7.41 -4.40
CA LEU A 60 4.26 5.97 -4.17
C LEU A 60 5.14 5.20 -5.17
N ARG A 61 5.13 5.60 -6.45
CA ARG A 61 5.98 5.02 -7.49
C ARG A 61 7.46 5.29 -7.23
N GLN A 62 7.81 6.48 -6.75
CA GLN A 62 9.18 6.79 -6.34
C GLN A 62 9.64 5.84 -5.22
N ILE A 63 8.83 5.62 -4.20
CA ILE A 63 9.13 4.65 -3.13
C ILE A 63 9.33 3.25 -3.70
N GLY A 64 8.47 2.83 -4.63
CA GLY A 64 8.62 1.55 -5.33
C GLY A 64 9.95 1.40 -6.10
N ASN A 65 10.40 2.47 -6.75
CA ASN A 65 11.70 2.50 -7.43
C ASN A 65 12.85 2.41 -6.42
N GLU A 66 12.81 3.19 -5.34
CA GLU A 66 13.82 3.16 -4.28
C GLU A 66 13.92 1.77 -3.62
N ILE A 67 12.78 1.09 -3.42
CA ILE A 67 12.73 -0.28 -2.94
C ILE A 67 13.51 -1.22 -3.87
N ARG A 68 13.33 -1.11 -5.19
CA ARG A 68 14.04 -1.95 -6.16
C ARG A 68 15.53 -1.64 -6.23
N GLU A 69 15.88 -0.37 -6.20
CA GLU A 69 17.28 0.06 -6.18
C GLU A 69 18.01 -0.48 -4.95
N ARG A 70 17.35 -0.44 -3.78
CA ARG A 70 17.93 -0.89 -2.52
C ARG A 70 17.87 -2.41 -2.34
N TRP A 71 16.84 -3.07 -2.85
CA TRP A 71 16.65 -4.52 -2.75
C TRP A 71 16.30 -5.13 -4.12
N PRO A 72 17.31 -5.43 -4.95
CA PRO A 72 17.11 -5.94 -6.31
C PRO A 72 16.37 -7.29 -6.39
N THR A 73 16.28 -8.03 -5.28
CA THR A 73 15.56 -9.30 -5.20
C THR A 73 14.04 -9.14 -5.07
N ILE A 74 13.55 -7.93 -4.77
CA ILE A 74 12.11 -7.65 -4.73
C ILE A 74 11.58 -7.51 -6.15
N GLN A 75 10.73 -8.46 -6.56
CA GLN A 75 10.24 -8.53 -7.93
C GLN A 75 9.02 -7.64 -8.17
N ARG A 76 8.12 -7.55 -7.19
CA ARG A 76 6.82 -6.85 -7.31
C ARG A 76 6.53 -6.05 -6.06
N VAL A 77 6.01 -4.84 -6.24
CA VAL A 77 5.60 -3.95 -5.15
C VAL A 77 4.18 -3.46 -5.39
N ALA A 78 3.34 -3.52 -4.36
CA ALA A 78 2.02 -2.89 -4.37
C ALA A 78 1.88 -1.97 -3.15
N ILE A 79 1.48 -0.72 -3.39
CA ILE A 79 1.14 0.25 -2.35
C ILE A 79 -0.22 0.85 -2.69
N VAL A 80 -1.18 0.64 -1.81
CA VAL A 80 -2.55 1.13 -1.97
C VAL A 80 -2.93 1.92 -0.73
N HIS A 81 -3.38 3.15 -0.92
CA HIS A 81 -3.87 4.00 0.15
C HIS A 81 -5.35 4.31 -0.05
N ARG A 82 -6.08 4.37 1.06
CA ARG A 82 -7.47 4.81 1.15
C ARG A 82 -7.60 5.98 2.11
#